data_AF-A0A0S8HZX1-F1
#
_entry.id   AF-A0A0S8HZX1-F1
#
_cell.length_a   1.000
_cell.length_b   1.000
_cell.length_c   1.000
_cell.angle_alpha   90.00
_cell.angle_beta   90.00
_cell.angle_gamma   90.00
#
_symmetry.space_group_name_H-M   'P 1'
#
loop_
_entity.id
_entity.type
_entity.pdbx_description
1 polymer ?
#
loop_
_entity_poly.entity_id
_entity_poly.type
_entity_poly.pdbx_seq_one_letter_code
_entity_poly.pdbx_strand_id
1 'polypeptide(L)'
;MKIRQLGTQNDGTRSFEIRAGTLSYRALLRCIRRIPGAVVTDAAHHPMTDDTKINIIYKDVTITIDTPFSDYIINCTSSSGAFDEFVSKLSSCPVKWWDRIF
;
A
#
# COMPACT_ATOMS: atom_id res chain seq x y z
N MET A 1 2.65 7.46 -9.08
CA MET A 1 3.79 6.55 -8.87
C MET A 1 3.60 5.24 -9.64
N LYS A 2 4.69 4.53 -9.95
CA LYS A 2 4.62 3.24 -10.65
C LYS A 2 4.32 2.13 -9.63
N ILE A 3 3.25 1.39 -9.87
CA ILE A 3 2.87 0.20 -9.09
C ILE A 3 2.89 -0.98 -10.06
N ARG A 4 3.54 -2.08 -9.68
CA ARG A 4 3.68 -3.26 -10.53
C ARG A 4 2.88 -4.42 -9.95
N GLN A 5 2.08 -5.10 -10.76
CA GLN A 5 1.43 -6.33 -10.33
C GLN A 5 2.47 -7.47 -10.24
N LEU A 6 2.51 -8.17 -9.12
CA LEU A 6 3.38 -9.33 -8.92
C LEU A 6 2.71 -10.64 -9.32
N GLY A 7 1.39 -10.73 -9.15
CA GLY A 7 0.59 -11.90 -9.53
C GLY A 7 -0.58 -12.12 -8.56
N THR A 8 -1.22 -13.27 -8.73
CA THR A 8 -2.23 -13.79 -7.81
C THR A 8 -1.73 -15.13 -7.29
N GLN A 9 -1.70 -15.29 -5.97
CA GLN A 9 -1.29 -16.53 -5.30
C GLN A 9 -2.43 -17.56 -5.32
N ASN A 10 -2.11 -18.81 -4.96
CA ASN A 10 -3.05 -19.95 -5.00
C ASN A 10 -4.23 -19.80 -4.03
N ASP A 11 -4.09 -18.96 -3.00
CA ASP A 11 -5.14 -18.61 -2.03
C ASP A 11 -6.06 -17.47 -2.50
N GLY A 12 -5.84 -16.94 -3.72
CA GLY A 12 -6.56 -15.80 -4.26
C GLY A 12 -5.97 -14.44 -3.88
N THR A 13 -4.88 -14.41 -3.10
CA THR A 13 -4.20 -13.16 -2.73
C THR A 13 -3.61 -12.50 -3.96
N ARG A 14 -4.04 -11.28 -4.24
CA ARG A 14 -3.51 -10.42 -5.29
C ARG A 14 -2.46 -9.49 -4.69
N SER A 15 -1.30 -9.42 -5.33
CA SER A 15 -0.15 -8.66 -4.83
C SER A 15 0.33 -7.61 -5.83
N PHE A 16 0.61 -6.41 -5.31
CA PHE A 16 1.19 -5.29 -6.04
C PHE A 16 2.44 -4.77 -5.32
N GLU A 17 3.44 -4.35 -6.09
CA GLU A 17 4.73 -3.88 -5.61
C GLU A 17 4.88 -2.37 -5.88
N ILE A 18 5.33 -1.65 -4.86
CA ILE A 18 5.92 -0.32 -4.98
C ILE A 18 7.40 -0.43 -4.62
N ARG A 19 8.26 -0.11 -5.59
CA ARG A 19 9.71 -0.22 -5.42
C ARG A 19 10.24 0.72 -4.34
N ALA A 20 11.20 0.24 -3.56
CA ALA A 20 12.02 1.02 -2.65
C ALA A 20 12.54 2.30 -3.33
N GLY A 21 12.56 3.42 -2.60
CA GLY A 21 13.01 4.71 -3.13
C GLY A 21 12.01 5.42 -4.06
N THR A 22 10.86 4.81 -4.38
CA THR A 22 9.77 5.52 -5.09
C THR A 22 9.20 6.64 -4.22
N LEU A 23 9.00 6.35 -2.93
CA LEU A 23 8.62 7.27 -1.87
C LEU A 23 8.95 6.65 -0.52
N SER A 24 8.99 7.45 0.54
CA SER A 24 9.13 7.01 1.91
C SER A 24 7.84 6.36 2.43
N TYR A 25 7.97 5.65 3.54
CA TYR A 25 6.83 5.10 4.28
C TYR A 25 5.84 6.19 4.71
N ARG A 26 6.34 7.33 5.19
CA ARG A 26 5.49 8.44 5.64
C ARG A 26 4.74 9.07 4.48
N ALA A 27 5.37 9.19 3.32
CA ALA A 27 4.71 9.66 2.11
C ALA A 27 3.65 8.67 1.61
N LEU A 28 3.93 7.36 1.70
CA LEU A 28 2.97 6.32 1.32
C LEU A 28 1.70 6.40 2.17
N LEU A 29 1.85 6.49 3.49
CA LEU A 29 0.72 6.68 4.39
C LEU A 29 -0.05 7.97 4.09
N ARG A 30 0.64 9.06 3.74
CA ARG A 30 -0.02 10.32 3.33
C ARG A 30 -0.82 10.16 2.04
N CYS A 31 -0.31 9.42 1.06
CA CYS A 31 -1.05 9.12 -0.17
C CYS A 31 -2.30 8.28 0.13
N ILE A 32 -2.17 7.22 0.94
CA ILE A 32 -3.29 6.34 1.30
C ILE A 32 -4.38 7.12 2.03
N ARG A 33 -4.01 7.94 3.03
CA ARG A 33 -4.97 8.76 3.78
C ARG A 33 -5.70 9.82 2.94
N ARG A 34 -5.19 10.16 1.75
CA ARG A 34 -5.86 11.06 0.80
C ARG A 34 -6.87 10.34 -0.07
N ILE A 35 -6.86 9.02 -0.14
CA ILE A 35 -7.84 8.24 -0.88
C ILE A 35 -9.18 8.32 -0.13
N PRO A 36 -10.24 8.91 -0.71
CA PRO A 36 -11.52 9.04 -0.02
C PRO A 36 -12.09 7.67 0.32
N GLY A 37 -12.41 7.45 1.61
CA GLY A 37 -12.93 6.18 2.11
C GLY A 37 -11.88 5.12 2.47
N ALA A 38 -10.58 5.43 2.33
CA ALA A 38 -9.52 4.58 2.85
C ALA A 38 -9.25 4.91 4.33
N VAL A 39 -9.34 3.90 5.18
CA VAL A 39 -9.09 4.02 6.62
C VAL A 39 -7.86 3.18 6.95
N VAL A 40 -6.78 3.83 7.40
CA VAL A 40 -5.59 3.14 7.92
C VAL A 40 -5.88 2.76 9.36
N THR A 41 -6.08 1.47 9.64
CA THR A 41 -6.49 0.97 10.96
C THR A 41 -5.32 0.57 11.84
N ASP A 42 -4.26 0.07 11.23
CA ASP A 42 -3.04 -0.29 11.94
C ASP A 42 -1.85 0.27 11.17
N ALA A 43 -1.24 1.30 11.74
CA ALA A 43 0.09 1.77 11.39
C ALA A 43 0.86 1.88 12.70
N ALA A 44 0.75 0.84 13.55
CA ALA A 44 1.21 0.87 14.92
C ALA A 44 2.64 1.40 14.98
N HIS A 45 2.89 2.16 16.05
CA HIS A 45 4.15 2.80 16.39
C HIS A 45 5.26 1.79 16.73
N HIS A 46 5.26 0.65 16.05
CA HIS A 46 6.33 -0.31 16.10
C HIS A 46 7.57 0.37 15.52
N PRO A 47 8.74 0.18 16.14
CA PRO A 47 9.98 0.46 15.43
C PRO A 47 9.88 -0.24 14.08
N MET A 48 10.24 0.46 13.00
CA MET A 48 10.17 -0.07 11.65
C MET A 48 11.05 -1.32 11.62
N THR A 49 10.46 -2.50 11.80
CA THR A 49 11.09 -3.81 11.73
C THR A 49 10.62 -4.49 10.46
N ASP A 50 11.31 -5.56 10.05
CA ASP A 50 11.00 -6.35 8.84
C ASP A 50 9.54 -6.85 8.78
N ASP A 51 8.85 -6.90 9.91
CA ASP A 51 7.47 -7.41 10.03
C ASP A 51 6.41 -6.31 10.11
N THR A 52 6.75 -5.06 9.79
CA THR A 52 5.77 -3.97 9.85
C THR A 52 4.70 -4.17 8.78
N LYS A 53 3.44 -4.31 9.23
CA LYS A 53 2.27 -4.46 8.37
C LYS A 53 1.31 -3.30 8.59
N ILE A 54 0.79 -2.75 7.50
CA ILE A 54 -0.26 -1.74 7.54
C ILE A 54 -1.57 -2.38 7.15
N ASN A 55 -2.60 -2.22 7.98
CA ASN A 55 -3.96 -2.62 7.64
C ASN A 55 -4.75 -1.40 7.16
N ILE A 56 -5.44 -1.55 6.03
CA ILE A 56 -6.24 -0.51 5.40
C ILE A 56 -7.61 -1.09 5.10
N ILE A 57 -8.66 -0.43 5.54
CA ILE A 57 -10.03 -0.74 5.17
C ILE A 57 -10.45 0.22 4.06
N TYR A 58 -10.92 -0.33 2.94
CA TYR A 58 -11.43 0.45 1.82
C TYR A 58 -12.64 -0.24 1.19
N LYS A 59 -13.82 0.40 1.26
CA LYS A 59 -15.10 -0.16 0.75
C LYS A 59 -15.34 -1.60 1.23
N ASP A 60 -15.21 -1.82 2.53
CA ASP A 60 -15.36 -3.13 3.20
C ASP A 60 -14.33 -4.21 2.78
N VAL A 61 -13.28 -3.82 2.07
CA VAL A 61 -12.15 -4.68 1.75
C VAL A 61 -10.97 -4.35 2.65
N THR A 62 -10.41 -5.37 3.27
CA THR A 62 -9.15 -5.28 4.02
C THR A 62 -7.97 -5.46 3.05
N ILE A 63 -7.15 -4.43 2.97
CA ILE A 63 -5.91 -4.39 2.19
C ILE A 63 -4.76 -4.34 3.20
N THR A 64 -3.74 -5.15 2.98
CA THR A 64 -2.54 -5.16 3.80
C THR A 64 -1.36 -4.62 3.01
N ILE A 65 -0.47 -3.88 3.66
CA ILE A 65 0.81 -3.48 3.07
C ILE A 65 1.91 -4.02 3.96
N ASP A 66 2.68 -4.95 3.43
CA ASP A 66 3.91 -5.42 4.04
C ASP A 66 5.04 -4.45 3.68
N THR A 67 5.80 -4.03 4.69
CA THR A 67 6.91 -3.08 4.51
C THR A 67 8.24 -3.69 4.97
N PRO A 68 8.81 -4.67 4.25
CA PRO A 68 10.22 -4.99 4.43
C PRO A 68 11.06 -3.73 4.14
N PHE A 69 12.28 -3.61 4.67
CA PHE A 69 13.20 -2.47 4.39
C PHE A 69 13.56 -2.28 2.90
N SER A 70 12.93 -3.03 1.99
CA SER A 70 13.00 -2.94 0.54
C SER A 70 11.70 -2.37 -0.05
N ASP A 71 10.88 -3.22 -0.66
CA ASP A 71 9.73 -2.88 -1.48
C ASP A 71 8.43 -2.96 -0.67
N TYR A 72 7.49 -2.04 -0.92
CA TYR A 72 6.17 -2.13 -0.29
C TYR A 72 5.31 -3.10 -1.09
N ILE A 73 4.83 -4.15 -0.42
CA ILE A 73 3.99 -5.17 -1.03
C ILE A 73 2.56 -4.97 -0.54
N ILE A 74 1.68 -4.58 -1.46
CA ILE A 74 0.25 -4.39 -1.21
C ILE A 74 -0.47 -5.69 -1.54
N ASN A 75 -1.12 -6.28 -0.55
CA ASN A 75 -1.79 -7.55 -0.63
C ASN A 75 -3.30 -7.39 -0.36
N CYS A 76 -4.11 -8.17 -1.07
CA CYS A 76 -5.54 -8.26 -0.85
C CYS A 76 -6.04 -9.63 -1.30
N THR A 77 -6.80 -10.30 -0.43
CA THR A 77 -7.44 -11.60 -0.70
C THR A 77 -8.82 -11.47 -1.34
N SER A 78 -9.37 -10.25 -1.45
CA SER A 78 -10.69 -10.02 -2.03
C SER A 78 -10.64 -10.00 -3.56
N SER A 79 -11.63 -10.64 -4.19
CA SER A 79 -11.89 -10.54 -5.62
C SER A 79 -12.64 -9.26 -6.03
N SER A 80 -12.95 -8.38 -5.07
CA SER A 80 -13.66 -7.12 -5.32
C SER A 80 -12.84 -6.16 -6.20
N GLY A 81 -13.52 -5.48 -7.13
CA GLY A 81 -12.93 -4.39 -7.93
C GLY A 81 -12.50 -3.17 -7.10
N ALA A 82 -12.87 -3.11 -5.81
CA ALA A 82 -12.40 -2.08 -4.89
C ALA A 82 -10.87 -2.09 -4.74
N PHE A 83 -10.22 -3.26 -4.86
CA PHE A 83 -8.76 -3.34 -4.79
C PHE A 83 -8.09 -2.68 -6.01
N ASP A 84 -8.60 -2.93 -7.21
CA ASP A 84 -8.10 -2.29 -8.43
C ASP A 84 -8.32 -0.77 -8.41
N GLU A 85 -9.48 -0.33 -7.93
CA GLU A 85 -9.75 1.09 -7.76
C GLU A 85 -8.79 1.73 -6.75
N PHE A 86 -8.53 1.05 -5.62
CA PHE A 86 -7.57 1.51 -4.62
C PHE A 86 -6.18 1.66 -5.22
N VAL A 87 -5.67 0.62 -5.91
CA VAL A 87 -4.35 0.64 -6.55
C VAL A 87 -4.28 1.74 -7.62
N SER A 88 -5.34 1.93 -8.40
CA SER A 88 -5.42 2.99 -9.41
C SER A 88 -5.32 4.38 -8.79
N LYS A 89 -6.09 4.65 -7.72
CA LYS A 89 -6.04 5.92 -6.97
C LYS A 89 -4.69 6.14 -6.29
N LEU A 90 -4.10 5.08 -5.76
CA LEU A 90 -2.78 5.14 -5.15
C LEU A 90 -1.72 5.45 -6.22
N SER A 91 -1.81 4.84 -7.40
CA SER A 91 -0.90 5.09 -8.52
C SER A 91 -1.00 6.52 -9.05
N SER A 92 -2.17 7.16 -9.00
CA SER A 92 -2.37 8.55 -9.40
C SER A 92 -1.95 9.57 -8.33
N CYS A 93 -1.57 9.14 -7.12
CA CYS A 93 -1.06 10.05 -6.10
C CYS A 93 0.21 10.76 -6.62
N PRO A 94 0.24 12.11 -6.60
CA PRO A 94 1.42 12.86 -7.01
C PRO A 94 2.52 12.70 -5.96
N VAL A 95 3.64 12.10 -6.37
CA VAL A 95 4.83 11.94 -5.52
C VAL A 95 5.80 13.06 -5.84
N LYS A 96 6.15 13.86 -4.83
CA LYS A 96 7.10 14.96 -4.96
C LYS A 96 8.51 14.48 -4.65
N TRP A 97 9.54 15.23 -5.05
CA TRP A 97 10.92 14.80 -4.85
C TRP A 97 11.27 14.61 -3.36
N TRP A 98 10.73 15.44 -2.48
CA TRP A 98 10.94 15.32 -1.03
C TRP A 98 10.20 14.15 -0.39
N ASP A 99 9.18 13.60 -1.05
CA ASP A 99 8.48 12.40 -0.57
C ASP A 99 9.36 11.15 -0.67
N ARG A 100 10.50 11.21 -1.37
CA ARG A 100 11.51 10.15 -1.41
C ARG A 100 12.50 10.16 -0.25
N ILE A 101 12.61 11.30 0.44
CA ILE A 101 13.64 11.55 1.46
C ILE A 101 13.07 11.38 2.87
N PHE A 102 11.80 11.74 3.08
CA PHE A 102 11.16 11.87 4.40
C PHE A 102 9.95 10.98 4.60
#